data_AF-A0A533SDU5-F1
#
_entry.id   AF-A0A533SDU5-F1
#
_cell.length_a   1.000
_cell.length_b   1.000
_cell.length_c   1.000
_cell.angle_alpha   90.00
_cell.angle_beta   90.00
_cell.angle_gamma   90.00
#
_symmetry.space_group_name_H-M   'P 1'
#
loop_
_entity.id
_entity.type
_entity.pdbx_description
1 polymer ?
#
loop_
_entity_poly.entity_id
_entity_poly.type
_entity_poly.pdbx_seq_one_letter_code
_entity_poly.pdbx_strand_id
1 'polypeptide(L)' 'MKQLLNTLYVMTQGAYVCLDHETVKVEVEGKVQMQVPLHHIGTVVTMGNVMISPF' A
#
# COMPACT_ATOMS: atom_id res chain seq x y z
N MET A 1 -14.99 15.73 10.14
CA MET A 1 -15.01 14.50 9.32
C MET A 1 -14.38 13.40 10.15
N LYS A 2 -14.96 12.19 10.20
CA LYS A 2 -14.40 11.08 10.97
C LYS A 2 -13.28 10.44 10.15
N GLN A 3 -12.05 10.49 10.64
CA GLN A 3 -10.92 9.84 9.99
C GLN A 3 -11.08 8.32 10.16
N LEU A 4 -11.27 7.60 9.06
CA LEU A 4 -11.27 6.14 9.08
C LEU A 4 -9.81 5.70 9.05
N LEU A 5 -9.34 5.10 10.13
CA LEU A 5 -7.97 4.59 10.26
C LEU A 5 -7.89 3.17 9.70
N ASN A 6 -8.10 3.02 8.40
CA ASN A 6 -8.05 1.70 7.80
C ASN A 6 -6.64 1.12 7.89
N THR A 7 -6.54 -0.19 8.07
CA THR A 7 -5.28 -0.92 8.01
C THR A 7 -5.20 -1.67 6.69
N LEU A 8 -4.15 -1.40 5.90
CA LEU A 8 -3.87 -2.10 4.66
C LEU A 8 -2.92 -3.26 4.94
N TYR A 9 -3.38 -4.49 4.73
CA TYR A 9 -2.54 -5.69 4.81
C TYR A 9 -2.04 -6.07 3.42
N VAL A 10 -0.73 -6.12 3.24
CA VAL A 10 -0.08 -6.56 1.99
C VAL A 10 0.74 -7.81 2.26
N MET A 11 0.22 -8.96 1.82
CA MET A 11 0.84 -10.28 2.05
C MET A 11 1.13 -11.04 0.75
N THR A 12 0.78 -10.43 -0.39
CA THR A 12 1.02 -11.00 -1.72
C THR A 12 2.52 -11.00 -2.01
N GLN A 13 3.06 -12.15 -2.38
CA GLN A 13 4.48 -12.29 -2.70
C GLN A 13 4.83 -11.50 -3.96
N GLY A 14 5.98 -10.83 -3.95
CA GLY A 14 6.41 -9.97 -5.06
C GLY A 14 5.64 -8.65 -5.16
N ALA A 15 4.85 -8.29 -4.14
CA ALA A 15 4.19 -6.99 -4.10
C ALA A 15 5.21 -5.86 -3.89
N TYR A 16 5.00 -4.76 -4.61
CA TYR A 16 5.71 -3.50 -4.41
C TYR A 16 4.71 -2.44 -3.94
N VAL A 17 4.90 -1.93 -2.73
CA VAL A 17 4.11 -0.84 -2.15
C VAL A 17 4.89 0.44 -2.33
N CYS A 18 4.30 1.45 -2.97
CA CYS A 18 4.94 2.75 -3.14
C CYS A 18 3.95 3.89 -2.89
N LEU A 19 4.50 5.03 -2.48
CA LEU A 19 3.77 6.28 -2.53
C LEU A 19 3.71 6.74 -3.99
N ASP A 20 2.49 6.98 -4.47
CA ASP A 20 2.24 7.60 -5.76
C ASP A 20 1.32 8.79 -5.55
N HIS A 21 1.90 10.00 -5.59
CA HIS A 21 1.24 11.23 -5.18
C HIS A 21 0.70 11.12 -3.73
N GLU A 22 -0.60 11.34 -3.51
CA GLU A 22 -1.25 11.21 -2.19
C GLU A 22 -1.91 9.83 -1.99
N THR A 23 -1.46 8.81 -2.72
CA THR A 23 -2.03 7.46 -2.67
C THR A 23 -0.99 6.40 -2.36
N VAL A 24 -1.40 5.37 -1.63
CA VAL A 24 -0.64 4.11 -1.52
C VAL A 24 -1.00 3.25 -2.71
N LYS A 25 -0.02 2.96 -3.56
CA LYS A 25 -0.15 2.08 -4.72
C LYS A 25 0.52 0.73 -4.42
N VAL A 26 -0.16 -0.35 -4.79
CA VAL A 26 0.36 -1.72 -4.68
C VAL A 26 0.42 -2.33 -6.08
N GLU A 27 1.63 -2.68 -6.49
CA GLU A 27 1.90 -3.35 -7.76
C GLU A 27 2.33 -4.79 -7.51
N VAL A 28 1.89 -5.71 -8.38
CA VAL A 28 2.35 -7.10 -8.40
C VAL A 28 2.63 -7.43 -9.86
N GLU A 29 3.84 -7.93 -10.14
CA GLU A 29 4.29 -8.25 -11.52
C GLU A 29 4.11 -7.07 -12.50
N GLY A 30 4.38 -5.85 -12.04
CA GLY A 30 4.27 -4.62 -12.84
C GLY A 30 2.83 -4.18 -13.12
N LYS A 31 1.82 -4.80 -12.50
CA LYS A 31 0.41 -4.42 -12.62
C LYS A 31 -0.11 -3.83 -11.31
N VAL A 32 -0.78 -2.68 -11.40
CA VAL A 32 -1.46 -2.06 -10.27
C VAL A 32 -2.63 -2.94 -9.84
N GLN A 33 -2.57 -3.45 -8.61
CA GLN A 33 -3.66 -4.22 -8.00
C GLN A 33 -4.57 -3.34 -7.15
N MET A 34 -4.00 -2.31 -6.52
CA MET A 34 -4.71 -1.41 -5.63
C MET A 34 -4.05 -0.05 -5.61
N GLN A 35 -4.87 1.01 -5.54
CA GLN A 35 -4.41 2.37 -5.29
C GLN A 35 -5.44 3.09 -4.43
N VAL A 36 -5.05 3.52 -3.23
CA VAL A 36 -5.96 4.14 -2.26
C VAL A 36 -5.39 5.42 -1.68
N PRO A 37 -6.22 6.43 -1.36
CA PRO A 37 -5.73 7.64 -0.72
C PRO A 37 -5.01 7.36 0.60
N LEU A 38 -3.81 7.90 0.76
CA LEU A 38 -2.97 7.70 1.95
C LEU A 38 -3.66 8.20 3.21
N HIS A 39 -4.40 9.31 3.13
CA HIS A 39 -5.11 9.88 4.28
C HIS A 39 -6.27 9.00 4.80
N HIS A 40 -6.65 7.94 4.08
CA HIS A 40 -7.58 6.91 4.55
C HIS A 40 -6.89 5.73 5.26
N ILE A 41 -5.56 5.67 5.25
CA ILE A 41 -4.78 4.54 5.78
C ILE A 41 -4.06 5.00 7.05
N GLY A 42 -4.39 4.37 8.18
CA GLY A 42 -3.69 4.60 9.44
C GLY A 42 -2.47 3.69 9.62
N THR A 43 -2.45 2.53 8.97
CA THR A 43 -1.39 1.53 9.13
C THR A 43 -1.26 0.68 7.86
N VAL A 44 -0.03 0.39 7.45
CA VAL A 44 0.28 -0.62 6.43
C VAL A 44 1.04 -1.75 7.11
N VAL A 45 0.57 -2.99 6.98
CA VAL A 45 1.22 -4.19 7.51
C VAL A 45 1.67 -5.03 6.33
N THR A 46 2.97 -5.31 6.26
CA THR A 46 3.56 -6.16 5.21
C THR A 46 4.04 -7.48 5.79
N MET A 47 3.86 -8.58 5.04
CA MET A 47 4.37 -9.89 5.44
C MET A 47 4.81 -10.72 4.22
N GLY A 48 5.99 -11.35 4.33
CA GLY A 48 6.61 -12.10 3.23
C GLY A 48 7.51 -11.25 2.33
N ASN A 49 7.69 -11.67 1.07
CA ASN A 49 8.49 -10.94 0.09
C ASN A 49 7.71 -9.75 -0.47
N VAL A 50 7.66 -8.65 0.29
CA VAL A 50 7.02 -7.39 -0.08
C VAL A 50 8.08 -6.30 -0.07
N MET A 51 8.17 -5.56 -1.19
CA MET A 51 9.06 -4.42 -1.34
C MET A 51 8.30 -3.13 -1.01
N ILE A 52 8.98 -2.16 -0.42
CA ILE A 52 8.43 -0.83 -0.12
C ILE A 52 9.36 0.21 -0.74
N SER A 53 8.81 1.25 -1.37
CA SER A 53 9.63 2.35 -1.89
C SER A 53 10.41 3.05 -0.77
N PRO A 54 11.70 3.38 -0.97
CA PRO A 54 12.51 4.03 0.06
C PRO A 54 12.23 5.53 0.24
N PHE A 55 11.55 6.15 -0.72
CA PHE A 55 11.19 7.57 -0.76
C PHE A 55 9.72 7.73 -1.16
#